data_AF-A0A954RKW1-F1
#
_entry.id   AF-A0A954RKW1-F1
#
_cell.length_a   1.000
_cell.length_b   1.000
_cell.length_c   1.000
_cell.angle_alpha   90.00
_cell.angle_beta   90.00
_cell.angle_gamma   90.00
#
_symmetry.space_group_name_H-M   'P 1'
#
loop_
_entity.id
_entity.type
_entity.pdbx_description
1 polymer ?
#
loop_
_entity_poly.entity_id
_entity_poly.type
_entity_poly.pdbx_seq_one_letter_code
_entity_poly.pdbx_strand_id
1 'polypeptide(L)'
;MSKKRVASLIVLSIGVLLLIAASVLPQLLPTETFWTPEQGAEHATASARLHQATLQSAERQESKRATEADRQHAQQELAAARARFESSQAALKRAQYWRETVPRICRYAGVVISAVAALAYFATGEAT
;
A
#
# COMPACT_ATOMS: atom_id res chain seq x y z
N MET A 1 -10.90 -21.34 -37.62
CA MET A 1 -10.68 -20.12 -36.80
C MET A 1 -9.37 -19.47 -37.23
N SER A 2 -9.32 -18.15 -37.47
CA SER A 2 -8.09 -17.47 -37.90
C SER A 2 -7.09 -17.36 -36.75
N LYS A 3 -5.78 -17.34 -37.05
CA LYS A 3 -4.71 -17.14 -36.03
C LYS A 3 -4.94 -15.86 -35.20
N LYS A 4 -5.51 -14.83 -35.81
CA LYS A 4 -5.89 -13.56 -35.16
C LYS A 4 -6.99 -13.75 -34.11
N ARG A 5 -8.03 -14.55 -34.40
CA ARG A 5 -9.09 -14.87 -33.43
C ARG A 5 -8.58 -15.68 -32.24
N VAL A 6 -7.67 -16.64 -32.47
CA VAL A 6 -7.05 -17.43 -31.39
C VAL A 6 -6.20 -16.52 -30.47
N ALA A 7 -5.39 -15.62 -31.05
CA ALA A 7 -4.62 -14.65 -30.26
C ALA A 7 -5.52 -13.73 -29.42
N SER A 8 -6.60 -13.19 -29.99
CA SER A 8 -7.56 -12.36 -29.24
C SER A 8 -8.24 -13.14 -28.09
N LEU A 9 -8.58 -14.40 -28.29
CA LEU A 9 -9.14 -15.27 -27.24
C LEU A 9 -8.15 -15.53 -26.10
N ILE A 10 -6.86 -15.69 -26.40
CA ILE A 10 -5.82 -15.85 -25.37
C ILE A 10 -5.71 -14.56 -24.54
N VAL A 11 -5.65 -13.40 -25.19
CA VAL A 11 -5.57 -12.11 -24.48
C VAL A 11 -6.83 -11.86 -23.64
N LEU A 12 -8.01 -12.19 -24.17
CA LEU A 12 -9.27 -12.09 -23.44
C LEU A 12 -9.29 -13.02 -22.21
N SER A 13 -8.80 -14.25 -22.36
CA SER A 13 -8.66 -15.21 -21.25
C SER A 13 -7.72 -14.68 -20.16
N ILE A 14 -6.59 -14.08 -20.54
CA ILE A 14 -5.65 -13.45 -19.59
C ILE A 14 -6.33 -12.27 -18.87
N GLY A 15 -7.07 -11.43 -19.58
CA GLY A 15 -7.83 -10.32 -18.99
C GLY A 15 -8.87 -10.79 -17.96
N VAL A 16 -9.60 -11.86 -18.27
CA VAL A 16 -10.57 -12.48 -17.36
C VAL A 16 -9.87 -13.12 -16.15
N LEU A 17 -8.74 -13.81 -16.35
CA LEU A 17 -7.95 -14.36 -15.24
C LEU A 17 -7.43 -13.27 -14.31
N LEU A 18 -6.98 -12.13 -14.84
CA LEU A 18 -6.59 -10.96 -14.03
C LEU A 18 -7.76 -10.39 -13.22
N LEU A 19 -8.96 -10.36 -13.80
CA LEU A 19 -10.19 -9.93 -13.10
C LEU A 19 -10.58 -10.89 -11.98
N ILE A 20 -10.50 -12.20 -12.23
CA ILE A 20 -10.77 -13.24 -11.22
C ILE A 20 -9.74 -13.13 -10.10
N ALA A 21 -8.45 -13.06 -10.43
CA ALA A 21 -7.38 -12.88 -9.45
C ALA A 21 -7.61 -11.62 -8.60
N ALA A 22 -7.95 -10.48 -9.21
CA ALA A 22 -8.24 -9.24 -8.49
C ALA A 22 -9.43 -9.35 -7.53
N SER A 23 -10.41 -10.22 -7.83
CA SER A 23 -11.61 -10.42 -7.02
C SER A 23 -11.39 -11.44 -5.89
N VAL A 24 -10.55 -12.46 -6.15
CA VAL A 24 -10.31 -13.58 -5.24
C VAL A 24 -9.15 -13.31 -4.27
N LEU A 25 -8.09 -12.62 -4.71
CA LEU A 25 -6.95 -12.24 -3.84
C LEU A 25 -7.38 -11.57 -2.51
N PRO A 26 -8.26 -10.55 -2.50
CA PRO A 26 -8.67 -9.91 -1.25
C PRO A 26 -9.57 -10.79 -0.37
N GLN A 27 -10.15 -11.87 -0.89
CA GLN A 27 -10.94 -12.83 -0.10
C GLN A 27 -10.07 -13.94 0.48
N LEU A 28 -9.00 -14.35 -0.22
CA LEU A 28 -8.08 -15.39 0.23
C LEU A 28 -7.00 -14.88 1.19
N LEU A 29 -6.64 -13.60 1.10
CA LEU A 29 -5.61 -12.99 1.96
C LEU A 29 -6.29 -12.11 3.01
N PRO A 30 -6.49 -12.61 4.25
CA PRO A 30 -7.10 -11.82 5.30
C PRO A 30 -6.25 -10.59 5.63
N THR A 31 -6.89 -9.57 6.20
CA THR A 31 -6.24 -8.29 6.56
C THR A 31 -4.97 -8.50 7.41
N GLU A 32 -4.97 -9.52 8.25
CA GLU A 32 -3.87 -9.88 9.15
C GLU A 32 -2.61 -10.36 8.43
N THR A 33 -2.72 -10.81 7.18
CA THR A 33 -1.55 -11.21 6.36
C THR A 33 -0.68 -10.02 5.98
N PHE A 34 -1.29 -8.84 5.80
CA PHE A 34 -0.58 -7.63 5.40
C PHE A 34 -0.27 -6.71 6.58
N TRP A 35 -1.11 -6.75 7.62
CA TRP A 35 -0.96 -5.91 8.80
C TRP A 35 -1.39 -6.68 10.04
N THR A 36 -0.41 -7.12 10.83
CA THR A 36 -0.71 -7.89 12.05
C THR A 36 -1.20 -6.96 13.16
N PRO A 37 -2.00 -7.48 14.12
CA PRO A 37 -2.41 -6.70 15.29
C PRO A 37 -1.21 -6.19 16.11
N GLU A 38 -0.11 -6.96 16.15
CA GLU A 38 1.16 -6.57 16.78
C GLU A 38 1.78 -5.33 16.12
N GLN A 39 1.82 -5.29 14.79
CA GLN A 39 2.28 -4.11 14.04
C GLN A 39 1.38 -2.88 14.28
N GLY A 40 0.07 -3.11 14.43
CA GLY A 40 -0.88 -2.08 14.84
C GLY A 40 -0.57 -1.50 16.22
N ALA A 41 -0.33 -2.36 17.22
CA ALA A 41 0.04 -1.97 18.57
C ALA A 41 1.40 -1.24 18.61
N GLU A 42 2.38 -1.71 17.83
CA GLU A 42 3.69 -1.06 17.70
C GLU A 42 3.57 0.33 17.09
N HIS A 43 2.78 0.48 16.01
CA HIS A 43 2.53 1.79 15.39
C HIS A 43 1.83 2.76 16.33
N ALA A 44 0.81 2.30 17.07
CA ALA A 44 0.12 3.12 18.07
C ALA A 44 1.08 3.59 19.17
N THR A 45 1.94 2.69 19.65
CA THR A 45 2.94 3.00 20.68
C THR A 45 4.01 3.97 20.14
N ALA A 46 4.48 3.78 18.91
CA ALA A 46 5.45 4.67 18.27
C ALA A 46 4.88 6.07 18.04
N SER A 47 3.61 6.16 17.63
CA SER A 47 2.88 7.43 17.48
C SER A 47 2.73 8.16 18.82
N ALA A 48 2.30 7.45 19.87
CA ALA A 48 2.17 8.02 21.21
C ALA A 48 3.51 8.51 21.77
N ARG A 49 4.59 7.73 21.59
CA ARG A 49 5.95 8.12 22.00
C ARG A 49 6.45 9.34 21.24
N LEU A 50 6.20 9.42 19.93
CA LEU A 50 6.56 10.60 19.14
C LEU A 50 5.81 11.84 19.64
N HIS A 51 4.51 11.71 19.90
CA HIS A 51 3.71 12.82 20.42
C HIS A 51 4.23 13.31 21.77
N GLN A 52 4.49 12.40 22.71
CA GLN A 52 5.04 12.72 24.02
C GLN A 52 6.44 13.37 23.92
N ALA A 53 7.33 12.80 23.11
CA ALA A 53 8.68 13.36 22.89
C ALA A 53 8.62 14.75 22.26
N THR A 54 7.66 14.99 21.37
CA THR A 54 7.45 16.32 20.75
C THR A 54 7.05 17.35 21.81
N LEU A 55 6.07 17.03 22.67
CA LEU A 55 5.65 17.91 23.75
C LEU A 55 6.79 18.20 24.74
N GLN A 56 7.50 17.16 25.19
CA GLN A 56 8.63 17.31 26.11
C GLN A 56 9.78 18.12 25.50
N SER A 57 10.05 17.96 24.20
CA SER A 57 11.07 18.75 23.52
C SER A 57 10.68 20.23 23.44
N ALA A 58 9.39 20.54 23.21
CA ALA A 58 8.90 21.91 23.17
C ALA A 58 9.00 22.57 24.56
N GLU A 59 8.57 21.87 25.61
CA GLU A 59 8.68 22.34 27.00
C GLU A 59 10.14 22.62 27.41
N ARG A 60 11.08 21.74 27.04
CA ARG A 60 12.50 21.92 27.36
C ARG A 60 13.17 23.00 26.51
N GLN A 61 12.70 23.26 25.30
CA GLN A 61 13.20 24.37 24.47
C GLN A 61 12.75 25.73 25.01
N GLU A 62 11.51 25.83 25.50
CA GLU A 62 10.96 27.07 26.06
C GLU A 62 11.46 27.36 27.50
N SER A 63 11.88 26.33 28.22
CA SER A 63 12.42 26.49 29.57
C SER A 63 13.74 27.26 29.58
N LYS A 64 13.74 28.44 30.20
CA LYS A 64 14.94 29.25 30.47
C LYS A 64 15.95 28.56 31.41
N ARG A 65 15.57 27.44 32.04
CA ARG A 65 16.41 26.67 32.98
C ARG A 65 17.04 25.42 32.36
N ALA A 66 16.68 25.06 31.12
CA ALA A 66 17.23 23.88 30.48
C ALA A 66 18.70 24.11 30.09
N THR A 67 19.56 23.14 30.41
CA THR A 67 20.95 23.18 29.96
C THR A 67 21.07 22.83 28.47
N GLU A 68 22.17 23.22 27.84
CA GLU A 68 22.47 22.87 26.44
C GLU A 68 22.42 21.34 26.22
N ALA A 69 22.91 20.57 27.21
CA ALA A 69 22.89 19.11 27.20
C ALA A 69 21.45 18.55 27.25
N ASP A 70 20.55 19.14 28.04
CA ASP A 70 19.15 18.72 28.12
C ASP A 70 18.41 18.92 26.79
N ARG A 71 18.74 20.01 26.08
CA ARG A 71 18.19 20.31 24.75
C ARG A 71 18.70 19.32 23.71
N GLN A 72 20.00 19.00 23.73
CA GLN A 72 20.59 18.00 22.83
C GLN A 72 20.01 16.60 23.08
N HIS A 73 19.86 16.19 24.34
CA HIS A 73 19.23 14.91 24.66
C HIS A 73 17.77 14.86 24.21
N ALA A 74 16.98 15.91 24.44
CA ALA A 74 15.59 15.96 23.98
C ALA A 74 15.49 15.88 22.44
N GLN A 75 16.41 16.53 21.71
CA GLN A 75 16.47 16.41 20.25
C GLN A 75 16.84 15.00 19.78
N GLN A 76 17.77 14.33 20.46
CA GLN A 76 18.15 12.94 20.14
C GLN A 76 16.99 11.97 20.40
N GLU A 77 16.27 12.11 21.51
CA GLU A 77 15.09 11.31 21.83
C GLU A 77 13.98 11.52 20.80
N LEU A 78 13.74 12.78 20.40
CA LEU A 78 12.76 13.11 19.37
C LEU A 78 13.15 12.51 18.01
N ALA A 79 14.43 12.59 17.62
CA ALA A 79 14.94 11.98 16.39
C ALA A 79 14.77 10.46 16.39
N ALA A 80 15.08 9.79 17.51
CA ALA A 80 14.91 8.35 17.65
C ALA A 80 13.43 7.92 17.62
N ALA A 81 12.55 8.67 18.29
CA ALA A 81 11.10 8.43 18.25
C ALA A 81 10.54 8.63 16.84
N ARG A 82 11.00 9.66 16.13
CA ARG A 82 10.60 9.94 14.75
C ARG A 82 11.05 8.85 13.79
N ALA A 83 12.29 8.38 13.90
CA ALA A 83 12.81 7.30 13.07
C ALA A 83 11.99 6.01 13.23
N ARG A 84 11.60 5.64 14.46
CA ARG A 84 10.72 4.50 14.73
C ARG A 84 9.29 4.69 14.20
N PHE A 85 8.76 5.91 14.31
CA PHE A 85 7.44 6.20 13.73
C PHE A 85 7.49 6.09 12.21
N GLU A 86 8.50 6.67 11.55
CA GLU A 86 8.67 6.63 10.11
C GLU A 86 8.83 5.20 9.57
N SER A 87 9.57 4.34 10.27
CA SER A 87 9.70 2.92 9.89
C SER A 87 8.35 2.19 9.98
N SER A 88 7.60 2.39 11.07
CA SER A 88 6.25 1.80 11.23
C SER A 88 5.26 2.34 10.20
N GLN A 89 5.36 3.63 9.84
CA GLN A 89 4.51 4.25 8.83
C GLN A 89 4.82 3.69 7.43
N ALA A 90 6.09 3.44 7.12
CA ALA A 90 6.48 2.82 5.86
C ALA A 90 5.93 1.38 5.73
N ALA A 91 5.93 0.61 6.82
CA ALA A 91 5.30 -0.70 6.87
C ALA A 91 3.79 -0.61 6.62
N LEU A 92 3.10 0.34 7.27
CA LEU A 92 1.66 0.56 7.08
C LEU A 92 1.32 0.92 5.64
N LYS A 93 2.08 1.83 5.03
CA LYS A 93 1.91 2.22 3.62
C LYS A 93 2.09 1.04 2.67
N ARG A 94 3.07 0.16 2.92
CA ARG A 94 3.25 -1.06 2.12
C ARG A 94 2.06 -2.00 2.28
N ALA A 95 1.59 -2.22 3.50
CA ALA A 95 0.42 -3.05 3.77
C ALA A 95 -0.84 -2.53 3.05
N GLN A 96 -1.09 -1.21 3.12
CA GLN A 96 -2.17 -0.55 2.40
C GLN A 96 -2.03 -0.66 0.88
N TYR A 97 -0.80 -0.49 0.36
CA TYR A 97 -0.52 -0.62 -1.07
C TYR A 97 -0.89 -2.02 -1.59
N TRP A 98 -0.43 -3.08 -0.92
CA TRP A 98 -0.74 -4.46 -1.29
C TRP A 98 -2.23 -4.79 -1.15
N ARG A 99 -2.89 -4.24 -0.14
CA ARG A 99 -4.31 -4.51 0.13
C ARG A 99 -5.25 -3.79 -0.84
N GLU A 100 -4.98 -2.52 -1.14
CA GLU A 100 -5.95 -1.68 -1.86
C GLU A 100 -5.48 -1.33 -3.26
N THR A 101 -4.21 -1.02 -3.43
CA THR A 101 -3.69 -0.48 -4.70
C THR A 101 -3.47 -1.60 -5.71
N VAL A 102 -2.84 -2.71 -5.31
CA VAL A 102 -2.57 -3.83 -6.22
C VAL A 102 -3.86 -4.47 -6.78
N PRO A 103 -4.87 -4.84 -5.97
CA PRO A 103 -6.11 -5.42 -6.51
C PRO A 103 -6.87 -4.43 -7.39
N ARG A 104 -6.85 -3.14 -7.03
CA ARG A 104 -7.49 -2.08 -7.83
C ARG A 104 -6.82 -1.92 -9.20
N ILE A 105 -5.48 -1.91 -9.25
CA ILE A 105 -4.72 -1.86 -10.50
C ILE A 105 -5.02 -3.11 -11.34
N CYS A 106 -4.96 -4.31 -10.75
CA CYS A 106 -5.28 -5.55 -11.45
C CYS A 106 -6.71 -5.54 -12.03
N ARG A 107 -7.68 -5.01 -11.29
CA ARG A 107 -9.05 -4.87 -11.76
C ARG A 107 -9.15 -3.93 -12.96
N TYR A 108 -8.61 -2.72 -12.88
CA TYR A 108 -8.67 -1.77 -14.00
C TYR A 108 -7.90 -2.25 -15.23
N ALA A 109 -6.68 -2.78 -15.04
CA ALA A 109 -5.89 -3.36 -16.13
C ALA A 109 -6.63 -4.54 -16.77
N GLY A 110 -7.20 -5.44 -15.95
CA GLY A 110 -8.00 -6.57 -16.43
C GLY A 110 -9.24 -6.12 -17.24
N VAL A 111 -9.96 -5.08 -16.80
CA VAL A 111 -11.08 -4.50 -17.55
C VAL A 111 -10.62 -3.96 -18.91
N VAL A 112 -9.56 -3.15 -18.93
CA VAL A 112 -9.03 -2.53 -20.15
C VAL A 112 -8.56 -3.59 -21.15
N ILE A 113 -7.76 -4.56 -20.69
CA ILE A 113 -7.24 -5.65 -21.54
C ILE A 113 -8.41 -6.48 -22.10
N SER A 114 -9.37 -6.84 -21.27
CA SER A 114 -10.53 -7.63 -21.70
C SER A 114 -11.39 -6.87 -22.72
N ALA A 115 -11.63 -5.58 -22.50
CA ALA A 115 -12.42 -4.74 -23.40
C ALA A 115 -11.73 -4.59 -24.77
N VAL A 116 -10.42 -4.30 -24.79
CA VAL A 116 -9.65 -4.19 -26.04
C VAL A 116 -9.60 -5.52 -26.78
N ALA A 117 -9.39 -6.63 -26.07
CA ALA A 117 -9.38 -7.97 -26.67
C ALA A 117 -10.75 -8.37 -27.24
N ALA A 118 -11.84 -8.02 -26.55
CA ALA A 118 -13.20 -8.23 -27.03
C ALA A 118 -13.47 -7.43 -28.31
N LEU A 119 -13.13 -6.12 -28.33
CA LEU A 119 -13.27 -5.28 -29.52
C LEU A 119 -12.47 -5.85 -30.70
N ALA A 120 -11.23 -6.29 -30.48
CA ALA A 120 -10.41 -6.92 -31.52
C ALA A 120 -10.99 -8.26 -32.00
N TYR A 121 -11.58 -9.05 -31.11
CA TYR A 121 -12.24 -10.30 -31.46
C TYR A 121 -13.47 -10.07 -32.34
N PHE A 122 -14.34 -9.11 -31.99
CA PHE A 122 -15.54 -8.77 -32.77
C PHE A 122 -15.19 -8.09 -34.10
N ALA A 123 -14.22 -7.17 -34.13
CA ALA A 123 -13.79 -6.50 -35.37
C ALA A 123 -13.14 -7.46 -36.38
N THR A 124 -12.44 -8.50 -35.90
CA THR A 124 -11.94 -9.60 -36.76
C THR A 124 -12.99 -10.68 -37.03
N GLY A 125 -14.17 -10.54 -36.41
CA GLY A 125 -15.38 -11.31 -36.63
C GLY A 125 -16.11 -10.88 -37.89
N GLU A 126 -16.26 -9.57 -38.09
CA GLU A 126 -16.96 -8.93 -39.22
C GLU A 126 -16.11 -8.88 -40.51
N ALA A 127 -14.78 -9.02 -40.40
CA ALA A 127 -13.85 -8.96 -41.54
C ALA A 127 -13.68 -10.31 -42.30
N THR A 128 -14.55 -11.29 -42.06
CA THR A 128 -14.59 -12.61 -42.73
C THR A 128 -16.02 -12.97 -43.08
#